data_AF-A0A5D2RUW8-F1
#
_entry.id   AF-A0A5D2RUW8-F1
#
_cell.length_a   1.000
_cell.length_b   1.000
_cell.length_c   1.000
_cell.angle_alpha   90.00
_cell.angle_beta   90.00
_cell.angle_gamma   90.00
#
_symmetry.space_group_name_H-M   'P 1'
#
loop_
_entity.id
_entity.type
_entity.pdbx_description
1 polymer ?
#
loop_
_entity_poly.entity_id
_entity_poly.type
_entity_poly.pdbx_seq_one_letter_code
_entity_poly.pdbx_strand_id
1 'polypeptide(L)'
;MKSSSPRHTSTRDYNHEIVSANTDVAYRTWMAKYPSALSSFERITNFAKGKRIALFLDYDGTLSPIVDNPDFAFMSIDMRAAVAKVAKYFPTAIISGRSHDKVYDFLGLTDLYYARSHGMDIMGPVRESSDDPPNCIRSTDKQGKGVKLFQIASEFLPMIDEVFNSLVNTTKEIK
;
A
#
# COMPACT_ATOMS: atom_id res chain seq x y z
N MET A 1 1.63 18.63 1.37
CA MET A 1 2.80 17.73 1.52
C MET A 1 3.91 18.43 2.32
N LYS A 2 3.75 18.60 3.64
CA LYS A 2 4.79 19.20 4.54
C LYS A 2 5.11 18.31 5.76
N SER A 3 4.69 17.04 5.73
CA SER A 3 4.79 16.10 6.86
C SER A 3 5.86 15.02 6.70
N SER A 4 6.54 14.96 5.55
CA SER A 4 7.58 13.95 5.30
C SER A 4 8.78 14.17 6.21
N SER A 5 9.39 13.08 6.66
CA SER A 5 10.65 13.13 7.40
C SER A 5 11.74 13.81 6.56
N PRO A 6 12.65 14.58 7.18
CA PRO A 6 13.84 15.07 6.49
C PRO A 6 14.58 13.91 5.82
N ARG A 7 14.88 14.02 4.52
CA ARG A 7 15.66 13.00 3.82
C ARG A 7 17.11 13.08 4.30
N HIS A 8 17.63 11.99 4.84
CA HIS A 8 19.06 11.87 5.10
C HIS A 8 19.77 11.59 3.77
N THR A 9 20.30 12.61 3.12
CA THR A 9 21.19 12.42 1.96
C THR A 9 22.51 11.85 2.46
N SER A 10 22.63 10.53 2.55
CA SER A 10 23.95 9.90 2.66
C SER A 10 24.56 9.80 1.27
N THR A 11 24.99 10.93 0.69
CA THR A 11 26.00 10.91 -0.36
C THR A 11 27.31 10.50 0.30
N ARG A 12 27.78 9.29 0.02
CA ARG A 12 29.17 8.89 0.28
C ARG A 12 30.06 9.64 -0.71
N ASP A 13 30.27 10.93 -0.46
CA ASP A 13 31.36 11.67 -1.07
C ASP A 13 32.39 11.92 0.03
N TYR A 14 33.54 11.26 -0.11
CA TYR A 14 34.76 11.61 0.62
C TYR A 14 35.11 13.05 0.23
N ASN A 15 34.79 14.04 1.09
CA ASN A 15 35.59 15.24 1.42
C ASN A 15 34.79 16.26 2.28
N HIS A 16 35.24 16.45 3.52
CA HIS A 16 35.11 17.60 4.46
C HIS A 16 33.77 18.38 4.66
N GLU A 17 33.04 17.98 5.70
CA GLU A 17 32.80 18.72 6.98
C GLU A 17 31.88 19.96 7.15
N ILE A 18 31.03 20.40 6.21
CA ILE A 18 30.04 21.49 6.51
C ILE A 18 28.57 21.11 6.26
N VAL A 19 28.23 19.81 6.18
CA VAL A 19 26.82 19.35 6.01
C VAL A 19 26.17 18.89 7.34
N SER A 20 26.91 18.91 8.45
CA SER A 20 26.63 18.02 9.60
C SER A 20 25.74 18.59 10.73
N ALA A 21 25.83 19.89 11.10
CA ALA A 21 25.21 20.36 12.35
C ALA A 21 23.72 20.77 12.24
N ASN A 22 23.34 21.56 11.22
CA ASN A 22 21.97 22.07 11.09
C ASN A 22 20.97 20.97 10.69
N THR A 23 21.41 20.00 9.89
CA THR A 23 20.60 18.84 9.48
C THR A 23 20.29 17.93 10.68
N ASP A 24 21.26 17.76 11.58
CA ASP A 24 21.10 16.99 12.82
C ASP A 24 20.12 17.66 13.80
N VAL A 25 20.20 18.99 13.99
CA VAL A 25 19.24 19.72 14.85
C VAL A 25 17.81 19.64 14.30
N ALA A 26 17.63 19.83 12.99
CA ALA A 26 16.32 19.73 12.36
C ALA A 26 15.73 18.31 12.46
N TYR A 27 16.56 17.29 12.24
CA TYR A 27 16.16 15.89 12.36
C TYR A 27 15.80 15.52 13.81
N ARG A 28 16.61 15.92 14.79
CA ARG A 28 16.31 15.70 16.22
C ARG A 28 15.02 16.38 16.65
N THR A 29 14.79 17.61 16.20
CA THR A 29 13.54 18.34 16.47
C THR A 29 12.34 17.62 15.86
N TRP A 30 12.49 17.09 14.64
CA TRP A 30 11.46 16.29 13.98
C TRP A 30 11.18 14.98 14.75
N MET A 31 12.22 14.26 15.15
CA MET A 31 12.11 13.01 15.93
C MET A 31 11.50 13.22 17.32
N ALA A 32 11.74 14.38 17.95
CA ALA A 32 11.09 14.74 19.20
C ALA A 32 9.57 14.95 19.02
N LYS A 33 9.16 15.48 17.86
CA LYS A 33 7.75 15.68 17.51
C LYS A 33 7.08 14.39 17.00
N TYR A 34 7.82 13.55 16.29
CA TYR A 34 7.35 12.30 15.67
C TYR A 34 8.25 11.14 16.13
N PRO A 35 8.05 10.63 17.37
CA PRO A 35 8.89 9.59 17.92
C PRO A 35 8.79 8.29 17.10
N SER A 36 9.91 7.56 17.02
CA SER A 36 9.95 6.28 16.31
C SER A 36 8.99 5.26 16.93
N ALA A 37 8.22 4.58 16.07
CA ALA A 37 7.38 3.46 16.47
C ALA A 37 8.20 2.30 17.05
N LEU A 38 9.42 2.06 16.56
CA LEU A 38 10.31 1.02 17.08
C LEU A 38 10.75 1.32 18.51
N SER A 39 11.11 2.57 18.80
CA SER A 39 11.46 3.00 20.16
C SER A 39 10.25 2.97 21.11
N SER A 40 9.03 3.05 20.56
CA SER A 40 7.77 3.03 21.32
C SER A 40 7.08 1.65 21.29
N PHE A 41 7.77 0.59 20.85
CA PHE A 41 7.14 -0.69 20.54
C PHE A 41 6.46 -1.35 21.76
N GLU A 42 7.10 -1.30 22.93
CA GLU A 42 6.53 -1.83 24.17
C GLU A 42 5.23 -1.09 24.54
N ARG A 43 5.20 0.24 24.38
CA ARG A 43 4.00 1.04 24.62
C ARG A 43 2.88 0.65 23.66
N ILE A 44 3.18 0.51 22.36
CA ILE A 44 2.20 0.11 21.33
C ILE A 44 1.63 -1.28 21.66
N THR A 45 2.48 -2.26 21.96
CA THR A 45 2.04 -3.63 22.28
C THR A 45 1.23 -3.68 23.58
N ASN A 46 1.58 -2.90 24.59
CA ASN A 46 0.78 -2.75 25.81
C ASN A 46 -0.62 -2.20 25.51
N PHE A 47 -0.75 -1.19 24.64
CA PHE A 47 -2.06 -0.67 24.21
C PHE A 47 -2.89 -1.65 23.39
N ALA A 48 -2.24 -2.61 22.73
CA ALA A 48 -2.88 -3.63 21.90
C ALA A 48 -3.34 -4.86 22.70
N LYS A 49 -2.91 -5.04 23.95
CA LYS A 49 -3.32 -6.15 24.81
C LYS A 49 -4.85 -6.25 24.90
N GLY A 50 -5.38 -7.46 24.67
CA GLY A 50 -6.82 -7.74 24.69
C GLY A 50 -7.62 -7.21 23.51
N LYS A 51 -6.98 -6.59 22.50
CA LYS A 51 -7.65 -6.08 21.30
C LYS A 51 -7.43 -6.99 20.11
N ARG A 52 -8.40 -6.99 19.18
CA ARG A 52 -8.21 -7.55 17.85
C ARG A 52 -7.41 -6.56 17.00
N ILE A 53 -6.33 -7.03 16.41
CA ILE A 53 -5.44 -6.23 15.58
C ILE A 53 -5.74 -6.57 14.12
N ALA A 54 -5.87 -5.54 13.29
CA ALA A 54 -5.81 -5.64 11.83
C ALA A 54 -4.67 -4.74 11.35
N LEU A 55 -3.91 -5.22 10.36
CA LEU A 55 -2.73 -4.54 9.85
C LEU A 55 -3.02 -4.00 8.45
N PHE A 56 -2.76 -2.71 8.25
CA PHE A 56 -2.87 -2.04 6.96
C PHE A 56 -1.50 -1.49 6.60
N LEU A 57 -0.99 -1.88 5.44
CA LEU A 57 0.36 -1.56 5.00
C LEU A 57 0.28 -0.81 3.68
N ASP A 58 0.87 0.39 3.64
CA ASP A 58 1.17 1.04 2.37
C ASP A 58 2.28 0.29 1.61
N TYR A 59 2.38 0.47 0.31
CA TYR A 59 3.39 -0.20 -0.52
C TYR A 59 4.61 0.71 -0.76
N ASP A 60 4.42 1.80 -1.49
CA ASP A 60 5.51 2.64 -2.02
C ASP A 60 6.16 3.51 -0.95
N GLY A 61 7.44 3.25 -0.67
CA GLY A 61 8.17 3.93 0.41
C GLY A 61 7.91 3.36 1.80
N THR A 62 7.09 2.31 1.90
CA THR A 62 6.82 1.57 3.14
C THR A 62 7.35 0.14 3.06
N LEU A 63 6.86 -0.64 2.11
CA LEU A 63 7.28 -2.02 1.86
C LEU A 63 8.29 -2.16 0.72
N SER A 64 8.30 -1.18 -0.19
CA SER A 64 9.31 -1.00 -1.24
C SER A 64 10.06 0.32 -1.03
N PRO A 65 11.29 0.46 -1.56
CA PRO A 65 11.98 1.74 -1.57
C PRO A 65 11.25 2.77 -2.44
N ILE A 66 11.40 4.05 -2.11
CA ILE A 66 10.99 5.15 -2.99
C ILE A 66 11.97 5.19 -4.17
N VAL A 67 11.44 5.05 -5.39
CA VAL A 67 12.21 5.03 -6.65
C VAL A 67 11.57 5.98 -7.66
N ASP A 68 12.36 6.49 -8.60
CA ASP A 68 11.86 7.44 -9.61
C ASP A 68 10.89 6.79 -10.59
N ASN A 69 11.23 5.58 -11.06
CA ASN A 69 10.31 4.78 -11.85
C ASN A 69 9.58 3.80 -10.93
N PRO A 70 8.25 3.95 -10.73
CA PRO A 70 7.48 3.08 -9.87
C PRO A 70 7.63 1.61 -10.27
N ASP A 71 7.88 1.29 -11.53
CA ASP A 71 8.00 -0.09 -12.02
C ASP A 71 9.18 -0.85 -11.44
N PHE A 72 10.12 -0.15 -10.79
CA PHE A 72 11.26 -0.74 -10.09
C PHE A 72 11.11 -0.77 -8.56
N ALA A 73 9.94 -0.42 -8.03
CA ALA A 73 9.68 -0.42 -6.58
C ALA A 73 9.40 -1.85 -6.08
N PHE A 74 10.44 -2.67 -5.97
CA PHE A 74 10.31 -4.05 -5.53
C PHE A 74 10.46 -4.19 -4.01
N MET A 75 9.58 -4.98 -3.42
CA MET A 75 9.74 -5.47 -2.05
C MET A 75 10.90 -6.47 -2.00
N SER A 76 11.78 -6.35 -0.99
CA SER A 76 12.87 -7.31 -0.80
C SER A 76 12.34 -8.68 -0.35
N ILE A 77 13.14 -9.73 -0.54
CA ILE A 77 12.81 -11.10 -0.11
C ILE A 77 12.54 -11.14 1.41
N ASP A 78 13.35 -10.44 2.20
CA ASP A 78 13.21 -10.39 3.66
C ASP A 78 11.92 -9.66 4.08
N MET A 79 11.59 -8.55 3.43
CA MET A 79 10.35 -7.82 3.70
C MET A 79 9.14 -8.67 3.33
N ARG A 80 9.19 -9.38 2.20
CA ARG A 80 8.14 -10.31 1.78
C ARG A 80 7.95 -11.43 2.79
N ALA A 81 9.04 -12.02 3.31
CA ALA A 81 8.97 -13.03 4.35
C ALA A 81 8.38 -12.48 5.66
N ALA A 82 8.73 -11.24 6.05
CA ALA A 82 8.18 -10.59 7.22
C ALA A 82 6.67 -10.33 7.10
N VAL A 83 6.23 -9.82 5.95
CA VAL A 83 4.80 -9.61 5.66
C VAL A 83 4.04 -10.93 5.64
N ALA A 84 4.59 -11.98 5.01
CA ALA A 84 4.00 -13.31 5.02
C ALA A 84 3.88 -13.88 6.45
N LYS A 85 4.87 -13.62 7.31
CA LYS A 85 4.85 -14.07 8.71
C LYS A 85 3.77 -13.35 9.51
N VAL A 86 3.65 -12.03 9.39
CA VAL A 86 2.66 -11.25 10.16
C VAL A 86 1.22 -11.55 9.72
N ALA A 87 1.01 -11.83 8.42
CA ALA A 87 -0.26 -12.23 7.85
C ALA A 87 -0.88 -13.48 8.49
N LYS A 88 -0.03 -14.39 8.99
CA LYS A 88 -0.48 -15.62 9.69
C LYS A 88 -1.11 -15.34 11.05
N TYR A 89 -0.76 -14.20 11.67
CA TYR A 89 -1.22 -13.84 13.01
C TYR A 89 -2.34 -12.80 12.98
N PHE A 90 -2.32 -11.90 12.00
CA PHE A 90 -3.27 -10.78 11.92
C PHE A 90 -3.88 -10.66 10.53
N PRO A 91 -5.20 -10.38 10.42
CA PRO A 91 -5.79 -9.91 9.18
C PRO A 91 -4.98 -8.73 8.64
N THR A 92 -4.38 -8.91 7.46
CA THR A 92 -3.42 -7.96 6.91
C THR A 92 -3.84 -7.56 5.51
N ALA A 93 -3.77 -6.27 5.22
CA ALA A 93 -4.10 -5.67 3.93
C ALA A 93 -2.93 -4.83 3.43
N ILE A 94 -2.56 -5.00 2.16
CA ILE A 94 -1.67 -4.09 1.43
C ILE A 94 -2.54 -3.11 0.66
N ILE A 95 -2.33 -1.81 0.91
CA ILE A 95 -3.02 -0.71 0.27
C ILE A 95 -2.05 -0.03 -0.67
N SER A 96 -2.39 0.05 -1.94
CA SER A 96 -1.57 0.70 -2.96
C SER A 96 -2.42 1.57 -3.88
N GLY A 97 -1.85 2.70 -4.30
CA GLY A 97 -2.41 3.50 -5.40
C GLY A 97 -2.26 2.84 -6.77
N ARG A 98 -1.43 1.79 -6.90
CA ARG A 98 -1.16 1.12 -8.17
C ARG A 98 -2.34 0.28 -8.64
N SER A 99 -2.44 0.12 -9.95
CA SER A 99 -3.45 -0.71 -10.62
C SER A 99 -3.13 -2.21 -10.59
N HIS A 100 -4.08 -2.99 -11.12
CA HIS A 100 -4.24 -4.44 -11.01
C HIS A 100 -2.98 -5.30 -11.25
N ASP A 101 -2.12 -4.94 -12.20
CA ASP A 101 -1.18 -5.89 -12.81
C ASP A 101 0.18 -6.02 -12.14
N LYS A 102 0.48 -5.19 -11.13
CA LYS A 102 1.83 -5.16 -10.54
C LYS A 102 1.86 -5.79 -9.15
N VAL A 103 0.95 -5.41 -8.25
CA VAL A 103 1.09 -5.73 -6.82
C VAL A 103 0.93 -7.22 -6.51
N TYR A 104 0.02 -7.93 -7.18
CA TYR A 104 -0.21 -9.35 -6.90
C TYR A 104 0.93 -10.24 -7.41
N ASP A 105 1.36 -9.99 -8.65
CA ASP A 105 2.41 -10.78 -9.31
C ASP A 105 3.78 -10.60 -8.64
N PHE A 106 4.06 -9.41 -8.09
CA PHE A 106 5.30 -9.15 -7.37
C PHE A 106 5.36 -9.73 -5.97
N LEU A 107 4.21 -9.93 -5.32
CA LEU A 107 4.17 -10.33 -3.92
C LEU A 107 3.95 -11.82 -3.73
N GLY A 108 3.12 -12.46 -4.57
CA GLY A 108 2.86 -13.90 -4.48
C GLY A 108 2.41 -14.35 -3.08
N LEU A 109 1.74 -13.47 -2.34
CA LEU A 109 1.19 -13.75 -1.00
C LEU A 109 -0.32 -13.88 -1.13
N THR A 110 -0.82 -15.11 -1.14
CA THR A 110 -2.24 -15.40 -1.47
C THR A 110 -3.18 -15.38 -0.27
N ASP A 111 -2.67 -15.03 0.93
CA ASP A 111 -3.42 -15.03 2.18
C ASP A 111 -3.64 -13.62 2.75
N LEU A 112 -3.51 -12.59 1.89
CA LEU A 112 -3.62 -11.18 2.23
C LEU A 112 -4.78 -10.50 1.51
N TYR A 113 -5.25 -9.40 2.10
CA TYR A 113 -6.11 -8.46 1.39
C TYR A 113 -5.25 -7.48 0.58
N TYR A 114 -5.75 -7.08 -0.58
CA TYR A 114 -5.12 -6.14 -1.49
C TYR A 114 -6.12 -5.07 -1.88
N ALA A 115 -5.92 -3.85 -1.39
CA ALA A 115 -6.65 -2.66 -1.84
C ALA A 115 -5.80 -1.93 -2.88
N ARG A 116 -6.32 -1.79 -4.09
CA ARG A 116 -5.65 -1.25 -5.28
C ARG A 116 -6.42 -0.07 -5.82
N SER A 117 -5.84 0.68 -6.75
CA SER A 117 -6.50 1.84 -7.38
C SER A 117 -7.05 2.82 -6.33
N HIS A 118 -6.28 3.07 -5.25
CA HIS A 118 -6.72 3.85 -4.08
C HIS A 118 -7.92 3.26 -3.29
N GLY A 119 -8.08 1.93 -3.32
CA GLY A 119 -9.14 1.21 -2.60
C GLY A 119 -10.40 0.95 -3.43
N MET A 120 -10.37 1.28 -4.72
CA MET A 120 -11.49 1.05 -5.63
C MET A 120 -11.68 -0.43 -5.97
N ASP A 121 -10.57 -1.19 -5.99
CA ASP A 121 -10.54 -2.63 -6.17
C ASP A 121 -9.94 -3.29 -4.93
N ILE A 122 -10.73 -4.09 -4.21
CA ILE A 122 -10.27 -4.85 -3.04
C ILE A 122 -10.35 -6.33 -3.35
N MET A 123 -9.23 -7.03 -3.24
CA MET A 123 -9.15 -8.48 -3.34
C MET A 123 -8.82 -9.08 -1.99
N GLY A 124 -9.41 -10.21 -1.65
CA GLY A 124 -9.11 -10.93 -0.41
C GLY A 124 -9.21 -12.44 -0.57
N PRO A 125 -8.65 -13.19 0.40
CA PRO A 125 -8.77 -14.64 0.41
C PRO A 125 -10.24 -15.05 0.55
N VAL A 126 -10.66 -16.10 -0.16
CA VAL A 126 -11.98 -16.69 0.06
C VAL A 126 -12.02 -17.27 1.46
N ARG A 127 -12.90 -16.72 2.30
CA ARG A 127 -13.34 -17.34 3.54
C ARG A 127 -14.75 -17.84 3.32
N GLU A 128 -15.03 -19.06 3.77
CA GLU A 128 -16.39 -19.61 3.80
C GLU A 128 -17.20 -18.81 4.82
N SER A 129 -17.92 -17.80 4.34
CA SER A 129 -18.92 -17.05 5.10
C SER A 129 -20.16 -16.91 4.24
N SER A 130 -21.33 -17.11 4.83
CA SER A 130 -22.64 -17.07 4.17
C SER A 130 -23.09 -15.66 3.77
N ASP A 131 -22.44 -14.63 4.29
CA ASP A 131 -22.91 -13.24 4.21
C ASP A 131 -21.98 -12.40 3.33
N ASP A 132 -21.95 -12.73 2.03
CA ASP A 132 -21.16 -11.96 1.06
C ASP A 132 -21.87 -10.63 0.74
N PRO A 133 -21.18 -9.47 0.84
CA PRO A 133 -21.73 -8.17 0.43
C PRO A 133 -22.16 -8.19 -1.05
N PRO A 134 -23.14 -7.35 -1.47
CA PRO A 134 -23.69 -7.38 -2.83
C PRO A 134 -22.65 -7.14 -3.94
N ASN A 135 -21.56 -6.42 -3.64
CA ASN A 135 -20.47 -6.15 -4.59
C ASN A 135 -19.32 -7.17 -4.50
N CYS A 136 -19.55 -8.33 -3.88
CA CYS A 136 -18.57 -9.39 -3.76
C CYS A 136 -18.70 -10.37 -4.93
N ILE A 137 -17.67 -10.45 -5.76
CA ILE A 137 -17.57 -11.38 -6.87
C ILE A 137 -16.56 -12.46 -6.49
N ARG A 138 -16.94 -13.74 -6.61
CA ARG A 138 -15.96 -14.83 -6.55
C ARG A 138 -15.24 -14.90 -7.89
N SER A 139 -13.92 -14.78 -7.83
CA SER A 139 -13.04 -14.88 -8.99
C SER A 139 -11.91 -15.87 -8.68
N THR A 140 -11.09 -16.16 -9.68
CA THR A 140 -9.84 -16.91 -9.52
C THR A 140 -8.68 -15.96 -9.71
N ASP A 141 -7.66 -16.08 -8.86
CA ASP A 141 -6.40 -15.40 -9.10
C ASP A 141 -5.66 -16.01 -10.32
N LYS A 142 -4.53 -15.41 -10.71
CA LYS A 142 -3.70 -15.90 -11.81
C LYS A 142 -3.08 -17.29 -11.56
N GLN A 143 -3.13 -17.81 -10.33
CA GLN A 143 -2.66 -19.13 -9.92
C GLN A 143 -3.81 -20.15 -9.80
N GLY A 144 -5.05 -19.77 -10.13
CA GLY A 144 -6.24 -20.61 -10.04
C GLY A 144 -6.84 -20.72 -8.63
N LYS A 145 -6.33 -19.99 -7.62
CA LYS A 145 -6.89 -19.97 -6.26
C LYS A 145 -8.12 -19.05 -6.23
N GLY A 146 -9.18 -19.49 -5.55
CA GLY A 146 -10.37 -18.67 -5.36
C GLY A 146 -10.05 -17.40 -4.56
N VAL A 147 -10.50 -16.25 -5.06
CA VAL A 147 -10.41 -14.94 -4.41
C VAL A 147 -11.78 -14.26 -4.38
N LYS A 148 -12.01 -13.45 -3.35
CA LYS A 148 -13.16 -12.53 -3.28
C LYS A 148 -12.71 -11.17 -3.80
N LEU A 149 -13.39 -10.67 -4.83
CA LEU A 149 -13.17 -9.36 -5.42
C LEU A 149 -14.31 -8.43 -5.01
N PHE A 150 -13.97 -7.24 -4.55
CA PHE A 150 -14.89 -6.15 -4.27
C PHE A 150 -14.50 -5.00 -5.18
N GLN A 151 -15.41 -4.61 -6.07
CA GLN A 151 -15.18 -3.53 -7.03
C GLN A 151 -16.18 -2.43 -6.77
N ILE A 152 -15.83 -1.49 -5.90
CA ILE A 152 -16.74 -0.40 -5.53
C ILE A 152 -17.02 0.48 -6.77
N ALA A 153 -16.04 0.64 -7.65
CA ALA A 153 -16.23 1.36 -8.91
C ALA A 153 -17.26 0.73 -9.86
N SER A 154 -17.64 -0.54 -9.71
CA SER A 154 -18.57 -1.18 -10.64
C SER A 154 -19.94 -0.50 -10.63
N GLU A 155 -20.35 0.09 -9.50
CA GLU A 155 -21.59 0.85 -9.37
C GLU A 155 -21.61 2.12 -10.24
N PHE A 156 -20.43 2.65 -10.56
CA PHE A 156 -20.28 3.89 -11.33
C PHE A 156 -20.07 3.66 -12.82
N LEU A 157 -19.98 2.40 -13.28
CA LEU A 157 -19.76 2.07 -14.70
C LEU A 157 -20.78 2.74 -15.63
N PRO A 158 -22.09 2.77 -15.33
CA PRO A 158 -23.05 3.45 -16.21
C PRO A 158 -22.74 4.94 -16.42
N MET A 159 -22.35 5.64 -15.35
CA MET A 159 -21.98 7.05 -15.40
C MET A 159 -20.64 7.27 -16.12
N ILE A 160 -19.66 6.40 -15.87
CA ILE A 160 -18.36 6.44 -16.57
C ILE A 160 -18.56 6.25 -18.08
N ASP A 161 -19.39 5.29 -18.49
CA ASP A 161 -19.69 5.02 -19.89
C ASP A 161 -20.40 6.20 -20.55
N GLU A 162 -21.34 6.84 -19.85
CA GLU A 162 -22.02 8.04 -20.33
C GLU A 162 -21.03 9.20 -20.57
N VAL A 163 -20.18 9.49 -19.58
CA VAL A 163 -19.16 10.55 -19.67
C VAL A 163 -18.16 10.24 -20.79
N PHE A 164 -17.70 8.99 -20.90
CA PHE A 164 -16.79 8.57 -21.95
C PHE A 164 -17.41 8.75 -23.34
N ASN A 165 -18.65 8.29 -23.54
CA ASN A 165 -19.36 8.43 -24.81
C ASN A 165 -19.58 9.92 -25.17
N SER A 166 -19.93 10.75 -24.18
CA SER A 166 -20.05 12.20 -24.38
C SER A 166 -18.72 12.80 -24.82
N LEU A 167 -17.62 12.47 -24.13
CA LEU A 167 -16.28 12.97 -24.47
C LEU A 167 -15.87 12.55 -25.88
N VAL A 168 -16.04 11.27 -26.24
CA VAL A 168 -15.74 10.74 -27.57
C VAL A 168 -16.56 11.48 -28.63
N ASN A 169 -17.85 11.72 -28.39
CA ASN A 169 -18.69 12.45 -29.34
C ASN A 169 -18.27 13.91 -29.52
N THR A 170 -17.95 14.63 -28.45
CA THR A 170 -17.52 16.03 -28.52
C THR A 170 -16.15 16.19 -29.19
N THR A 171 -15.24 15.23 -28.96
CA THR A 171 -13.87 15.28 -29.49
C THR A 171 -13.75 14.80 -30.94
N LYS A 172 -14.77 14.13 -31.51
CA LYS A 172 -14.80 13.72 -32.93
C LYS A 172 -14.59 14.86 -33.92
N GLU A 173 -14.97 16.09 -33.55
CA GLU A 173 -14.87 17.26 -34.43
C GLU A 173 -13.55 18.02 -34.28
N ILE A 174 -12.70 17.64 -33.32
CA ILE A 174 -11.38 18.23 -33.12
C ILE A 174 -10.39 17.49 -34.02
N LYS A 175 -9.97 18.15 -35.11
CA LYS A 175 -8.92 17.66 -36.03
C LYS A 175 -7.52 17.94 -35.50
#